data_AF-A0A6S4TVU8-F1
#
_entry.id   AF-A0A6S4TVU8-F1
#
_cell.length_a   1.000
_cell.length_b   1.000
_cell.length_c   1.000
_cell.angle_alpha   90.00
_cell.angle_beta   90.00
_cell.angle_gamma   90.00
#
_symmetry.space_group_name_H-M   'P 1'
#
loop_
_entity.id
_entity.type
_entity.pdbx_description
1 polymer ?
#
loop_
_entity_poly.entity_id
_entity_poly.type
_entity_poly.pdbx_seq_one_letter_code
_entity_poly.pdbx_strand_id
1 'polypeptide(L)'
;MPTKKPQHPMMESELDRFERNLTQWMKLDPKDATYHRFEGILESQIVTLKICGVITSQRAVKLFVRMGEAMREKNATDDTQRTEKLKLV
;
A
#
# COMPACT_ATOMS: atom_id res chain seq x y z
N MET A 1 18.71 -26.09 -15.68
CA MET A 1 18.08 -25.82 -14.36
C MET A 1 17.80 -24.33 -14.28
N PRO A 2 16.60 -23.87 -13.88
CA PRO A 2 16.35 -22.44 -13.72
C PRO A 2 17.06 -21.99 -12.45
N THR A 3 18.18 -21.29 -12.60
CA THR A 3 18.85 -20.61 -11.50
C THR A 3 17.90 -19.53 -10.98
N LYS A 4 17.32 -19.74 -9.79
CA LYS A 4 16.62 -18.67 -9.08
C LYS A 4 17.60 -17.51 -8.96
N LYS A 5 17.30 -16.37 -9.60
CA LYS A 5 18.08 -15.15 -9.40
C LYS A 5 18.18 -14.90 -7.88
N PRO A 6 19.38 -14.64 -7.35
CA PRO A 6 19.53 -14.32 -5.94
C PRO A 6 18.65 -13.10 -5.61
N GLN A 7 17.91 -13.21 -4.52
CA GLN A 7 17.02 -12.17 -4.02
C GLN A 7 17.86 -10.95 -3.60
N HIS A 8 17.41 -9.74 -3.94
CA HIS A 8 18.10 -8.53 -3.54
C HIS A 8 18.18 -8.47 -2.00
N PRO A 9 19.35 -8.17 -1.38
CA PRO A 9 19.52 -8.22 0.07
C PRO A 9 18.51 -7.37 0.86
N MET A 10 18.09 -6.25 0.28
CA MET A 10 17.13 -5.32 0.90
C MET A 10 15.66 -5.64 0.63
N MET A 11 15.35 -6.69 -0.15
CA MET A 11 13.98 -6.91 -0.62
C MET A 11 13.00 -7.12 0.54
N GLU A 12 13.38 -7.92 1.53
CA GLU A 12 12.51 -8.25 2.66
C GLU A 12 12.25 -7.04 3.56
N SER A 13 13.30 -6.31 3.94
CA SER A 13 13.18 -5.12 4.79
C SER A 13 12.38 -3.99 4.13
N GLU A 14 12.48 -3.83 2.81
CA GLU A 14 11.72 -2.83 2.05
C GLU A 14 10.24 -3.21 1.92
N LEU A 15 9.92 -4.50 1.81
CA LEU A 15 8.54 -4.99 1.83
C LEU A 15 7.90 -4.77 3.21
N ASP A 16 8.62 -5.05 4.29
CA ASP A 16 8.15 -4.76 5.65
C ASP A 16 7.94 -3.25 5.89
N ARG A 17 8.84 -2.41 5.35
CA ARG A 17 8.66 -0.95 5.39
C ARG A 17 7.41 -0.53 4.63
N PHE A 18 7.18 -1.10 3.46
CA PHE A 18 5.99 -0.81 2.67
C PHE A 18 4.70 -1.16 3.43
N GLU A 19 4.59 -2.36 4.02
CA GLU A 19 3.38 -2.76 4.77
C GLU A 19 3.12 -1.87 5.99
N ARG A 20 4.18 -1.46 6.70
CA ARG A 20 4.06 -0.48 7.79
C ARG A 20 3.56 0.87 7.29
N ASN A 21 4.10 1.37 6.18
CA ASN A 21 3.67 2.64 5.60
C ASN A 21 2.22 2.57 5.10
N LEU A 22 1.84 1.46 4.46
CA LEU A 22 0.46 1.19 4.03
C LEU A 22 -0.49 1.25 5.23
N THR A 23 -0.13 0.58 6.33
CA THR A 23 -0.91 0.60 7.58
C THR A 23 -1.07 2.01 8.16
N GLN A 24 -0.05 2.87 8.05
CA GLN A 24 -0.14 4.25 8.52
C GLN A 24 -1.00 5.13 7.60
N TRP A 25 -0.84 4.99 6.28
CA TRP A 25 -1.67 5.70 5.31
C TRP A 25 -3.15 5.40 5.48
N MET A 26 -3.49 4.14 5.76
CA MET A 26 -4.85 3.69 6.02
C MET A 26 -5.55 4.42 7.17
N LYS A 27 -4.79 4.94 8.15
CA LYS A 27 -5.33 5.69 9.29
C LYS A 27 -5.65 7.15 9.01
N LEU A 28 -5.17 7.72 7.91
CA LEU A 28 -5.38 9.14 7.56
C LEU A 28 -6.81 9.37 7.04
N ASP A 29 -7.40 10.55 7.17
CA ASP A 29 -8.70 10.83 6.53
C ASP A 29 -8.52 11.04 5.01
N PRO A 30 -9.25 10.36 4.12
CA PRO A 30 -9.21 10.62 2.68
C PRO A 30 -9.54 12.06 2.27
N LYS A 31 -10.16 12.86 3.14
CA LYS A 31 -10.44 14.28 2.93
C LYS A 31 -9.23 15.18 3.19
N ASP A 32 -8.24 14.67 3.91
CA ASP A 32 -7.04 15.44 4.24
C ASP A 32 -6.01 15.38 3.11
N ALA A 33 -5.39 16.52 2.79
CA ALA A 33 -4.32 16.58 1.80
C ALA A 33 -3.14 15.64 2.12
N THR A 34 -2.92 15.36 3.41
CA THR A 34 -1.90 14.42 3.88
C THR A 34 -2.14 13.00 3.34
N TYR A 35 -3.40 12.57 3.20
CA TYR A 35 -3.72 11.25 2.65
C TYR A 35 -3.23 11.10 1.21
N HIS A 36 -3.56 12.06 0.34
CA HIS A 36 -3.15 12.03 -1.07
C HIS A 36 -1.64 12.21 -1.25
N ARG A 37 -1.01 13.03 -0.39
CA ARG A 37 0.45 13.14 -0.39
C ARG A 37 1.10 11.81 -0.02
N PHE A 38 0.57 11.11 0.97
CA PHE A 38 1.18 9.87 1.43
C PHE A 38 0.90 8.69 0.49
N GLU A 39 -0.24 8.71 -0.20
CA GLU A 39 -0.54 7.84 -1.34
C GLU A 39 0.55 7.95 -2.41
N GLY A 40 0.86 9.16 -2.89
CA GLY A 40 1.92 9.37 -3.89
C GLY A 40 3.31 8.94 -3.41
N ILE A 41 3.60 9.05 -2.10
CA ILE A 41 4.85 8.54 -1.52
C ILE A 41 4.92 7.02 -1.59
N LEU A 42 3.83 6.31 -1.29
CA LEU A 42 3.76 4.85 -1.41
C LEU A 42 3.93 4.39 -2.86
N GLU A 43 3.26 5.05 -3.79
CA GLU A 43 3.41 4.76 -5.22
C GLU A 43 4.85 4.98 -5.70
N SER A 44 5.45 6.10 -5.32
CA SER A 44 6.85 6.40 -5.62
C SER A 44 7.78 5.35 -5.03
N GLN A 45 7.54 4.88 -3.80
CA GLN A 45 8.34 3.83 -3.17
C GLN A 45 8.33 2.55 -4.02
N ILE A 46 7.16 2.10 -4.49
CA ILE A 46 7.04 0.91 -5.34
C ILE A 46 7.86 1.08 -6.63
N VAL A 47 7.74 2.23 -7.29
CA VAL A 47 8.46 2.53 -8.54
C VAL A 47 9.98 2.56 -8.30
N THR A 48 10.44 3.22 -7.24
CA THR A 48 11.86 3.28 -6.89
C THR A 48 12.42 1.89 -6.63
N LEU A 49 11.73 1.05 -5.85
CA LEU A 49 12.18 -0.32 -5.56
C LEU A 49 12.32 -1.16 -6.84
N LYS A 50 11.42 -0.96 -7.82
CA LYS A 50 11.50 -1.62 -9.13
C LYS A 50 12.68 -1.11 -9.95
N ILE A 51 12.87 0.22 -10.05
CA ILE A 51 13.96 0.82 -10.83
C ILE A 51 15.32 0.41 -10.28
N CYS A 52 15.47 0.39 -8.95
CA CYS A 52 16.70 -0.05 -8.29
C CYS A 52 16.91 -1.57 -8.33
N GLY A 53 16.02 -2.35 -8.95
CA GLY A 53 16.15 -3.80 -9.05
C GLY A 53 15.93 -4.55 -7.73
N VAL A 54 15.40 -3.88 -6.69
CA VAL A 54 15.09 -4.49 -5.40
C VAL A 54 13.90 -5.45 -5.53
N ILE A 55 12.91 -5.09 -6.34
CA ILE A 55 11.74 -5.92 -6.65
C ILE A 55 11.58 -6.10 -8.17
N THR A 56 10.91 -7.18 -8.57
CA THR A 56 10.56 -7.41 -9.97
C THR A 56 9.34 -6.60 -10.39
N SER A 57 9.12 -6.44 -11.70
CA SER A 57 7.89 -5.84 -12.24
C SER A 57 6.62 -6.53 -11.72
N GLN A 58 6.62 -7.86 -11.62
CA GLN A 58 5.48 -8.61 -11.10
C GLN A 58 5.21 -8.30 -9.63
N ARG A 59 6.26 -8.15 -8.81
CA ARG A 59 6.11 -7.74 -7.40
C ARG A 59 5.59 -6.31 -7.30
N ALA A 60 6.08 -5.38 -8.12
CA ALA A 60 5.58 -4.01 -8.14
C ALA A 60 4.06 -3.97 -8.42
N VAL A 61 3.58 -4.74 -9.41
CA VAL A 61 2.14 -4.86 -9.70
C VAL A 61 1.38 -5.39 -8.48
N LYS A 62 1.89 -6.42 -7.79
CA LYS A 62 1.26 -6.94 -6.57
C LYS A 62 1.15 -5.89 -5.46
N LEU A 63 2.16 -5.04 -5.29
CA LEU A 63 2.12 -3.96 -4.29
C LEU A 63 1.08 -2.90 -4.64
N PHE A 64 0.97 -2.50 -5.92
CA PHE A 64 -0.09 -1.58 -6.35
C PHE A 64 -1.50 -2.18 -6.17
N VAL A 65 -1.67 -3.46 -6.48
CA VAL A 65 -2.94 -4.17 -6.24
C VAL A 65 -3.27 -4.16 -4.75
N ARG A 66 -2.30 -4.45 -3.88
CA ARG A 66 -2.47 -4.43 -2.42
C ARG A 66 -2.87 -3.04 -1.91
N MET A 67 -2.31 -1.96 -2.43
CA MET A 67 -2.75 -0.58 -2.11
C MET A 67 -4.23 -0.37 -2.47
N GLY A 68 -4.62 -0.78 -3.67
CA GLY A 68 -6.01 -0.65 -4.13
C GLY A 68 -6.99 -1.50 -3.32
N GLU A 69 -6.57 -2.69 -2.87
CA GLU A 69 -7.35 -3.52 -1.95
C GLU A 69 -7.52 -2.84 -0.59
N ALA A 70 -6.45 -2.32 0.00
CA ALA A 70 -6.51 -1.59 1.26
C ALA A 70 -7.47 -0.39 1.17
N MET A 71 -7.40 0.38 0.08
CA MET A 71 -8.33 1.51 -0.14
C MET A 71 -9.80 1.04 -0.20
N ARG A 72 -10.09 -0.07 -0.87
CA ARG A 72 -11.45 -0.63 -0.92
C ARG A 72 -11.93 -1.12 0.45
N GLU A 73 -11.07 -1.79 1.21
CA GLU A 73 -11.35 -2.24 2.58
C GLU A 73 -11.69 -1.06 3.51
N LYS A 74 -10.94 0.04 3.37
CA LYS A 74 -11.20 1.28 4.11
C LYS A 74 -12.58 1.85 3.80
N ASN A 75 -12.88 2.04 2.53
CA ASN A 75 -14.14 2.64 2.10
C ASN A 75 -15.34 1.80 2.57
N ALA A 76 -15.25 0.47 2.49
CA ALA A 76 -16.28 -0.42 3.02
C ALA A 76 -16.46 -0.28 4.55
N THR A 77 -15.37 -0.08 5.28
CA THR A 77 -15.40 0.14 6.73
C THR A 77 -16.05 1.50 7.07
N ASP A 78 -15.66 2.56 6.36
CA ASP A 78 -16.20 3.90 6.56
C ASP A 78 -17.71 3.97 6.23
N ASP A 79 -18.14 3.28 5.17
CA ASP A 79 -19.56 3.16 4.80
C ASP A 79 -20.37 2.41 5.87
N THR A 80 -19.80 1.35 6.45
CA THR A 80 -20.43 0.59 7.55
C THR A 80 -20.60 1.48 8.78
N GLN A 81 -19.55 2.19 9.21
CA GLN A 81 -19.60 3.10 10.36
C GLN A 81 -20.59 4.25 10.14
N ARG A 82 -20.65 4.79 8.92
CA ARG A 82 -21.62 5.83 8.57
C ARG A 82 -23.05 5.32 8.68
N THR A 83 -23.30 4.11 8.19
CA THR A 83 -24.62 3.47 8.24
C THR A 83 -25.06 3.18 9.67
N GLU A 84 -24.14 2.76 10.54
CA GLU A 84 -24.43 2.54 11.97
C GLU A 84 -24.76 3.85 12.70
N LYS A 85 -23.99 4.92 12.48
CA LYS A 85 -24.26 6.24 13.07
C LYS A 85 -25.64 6.79 12.69
N LEU A 86 -26.09 6.52 11.46
CA LEU A 86 -27.42 6.93 10.97
C LEU A 86 -28.57 6.15 11.62
N LYS A 87 -28.35 4.93 12.13
CA LYS A 87 -29.38 4.12 12.81
C LYS A 87 -29.56 4.47 14.30
N LEU A 88 -28.61 5.21 14.87
CA LEU A 88 -28.58 5.62 16.28
C LEU A 88 -29.19 7.01 16.53
N VAL A 89 -29.73 7.66 15.48
CA VAL A 89 -30.43 8.96 15.54
C VAL A 89 -31.90 8.75 15.19
#